data_AF-A0A661TM88-F1
#
_entry.id   AF-A0A661TM88-F1
#
_cell.length_a   1.000
_cell.length_b   1.000
_cell.length_c   1.000
_cell.angle_alpha   90.00
_cell.angle_beta   90.00
_cell.angle_gamma   90.00
#
_symmetry.space_group_name_H-M   'P 1'
#
loop_
_entity.id
_entity.type
_entity.pdbx_description
1 polymer ?
#
loop_
_entity_poly.entity_id
_entity_poly.type
_entity_poly.pdbx_seq_one_letter_code
_entity_poly.pdbx_strand_id
1 'polypeptide(L)'
;MKMLNFETKLETMTAAYLECAIFCGDGIEGAEFSADAISSARKSCAVFLMRYSNKCAAFSMDQLGHDLFYTRNGHGVGFWSRPEIYGDDLAETYTEYSEKIGEKDLYIGDDGKLYFS
;
A
#
# COMPACT_ATOMS: atom_id res chain seq x y z
N MET A 1 12.16 8.26 21.69
CA MET A 1 11.62 7.67 20.44
C MET A 1 11.94 8.63 19.31
N LYS A 2 12.80 8.26 18.35
CA LYS A 2 13.14 9.14 17.23
C LYS A 2 11.96 9.09 16.25
N MET A 3 11.31 10.22 15.99
CA MET A 3 10.28 10.28 14.95
C MET A 3 10.95 10.00 13.61
N LEU A 4 10.45 9.01 12.88
CA LEU A 4 10.87 8.77 11.49
C LEU A 4 10.54 10.01 10.65
N ASN A 5 11.48 10.44 9.82
CA ASN A 5 11.23 11.50 8.84
C ASN A 5 10.27 10.99 7.75
N PHE A 6 9.72 11.91 6.95
CA PHE A 6 8.73 11.57 5.92
C PHE A 6 9.26 10.53 4.93
N GLU A 7 10.53 10.66 4.53
CA GLU A 7 11.14 9.77 3.55
C GLU A 7 11.20 8.33 4.06
N THR A 8 11.68 8.12 5.28
CA THR A 8 11.74 6.77 5.85
C THR A 8 10.35 6.17 6.03
N LYS A 9 9.34 6.97 6.41
CA LYS A 9 7.95 6.49 6.47
C LYS A 9 7.43 6.04 5.11
N LEU A 10 7.71 6.83 4.07
CA LEU A 10 7.29 6.53 2.71
C LEU A 10 7.98 5.27 2.19
N GLU A 11 9.28 5.11 2.44
CA GLU A 11 10.04 3.92 2.05
C GLU A 11 9.47 2.66 2.71
N THR A 12 9.24 2.68 4.03
CA THR A 12 8.65 1.55 4.76
C THR A 12 7.27 1.19 4.23
N MET A 13 6.38 2.18 4.08
CA MET A 13 5.03 1.93 3.55
C MET A 13 5.05 1.41 2.12
N THR A 14 5.95 1.92 1.28
CA THR A 14 6.08 1.48 -0.12
C THR A 14 6.60 0.04 -0.21
N ALA A 15 7.58 -0.32 0.62
CA ALA A 15 8.10 -1.68 0.67
C ALA A 15 7.02 -2.69 1.05
N ALA A 16 6.25 -2.41 2.11
CA ALA A 16 5.14 -3.25 2.52
C ALA A 16 4.04 -3.33 1.45
N TYR A 17 3.68 -2.21 0.82
CA TYR A 17 2.72 -2.22 -0.30
C TYR A 17 3.15 -3.16 -1.43
N LEU A 18 4.43 -3.13 -1.81
CA LEU A 18 5.00 -4.00 -2.86
C LEU A 18 5.10 -5.46 -2.41
N GLU A 19 5.47 -5.72 -1.16
CA GLU A 19 5.48 -7.06 -0.56
C GLU A 19 4.08 -7.70 -0.61
N CYS A 20 3.06 -6.94 -0.21
CA CYS A 20 1.67 -7.39 -0.27
C CYS A 20 1.21 -7.65 -1.71
N ALA A 21 1.64 -6.83 -2.66
CA ALA A 21 1.36 -7.05 -4.07
C ALA A 21 1.96 -8.37 -4.59
N ILE A 22 3.22 -8.68 -4.22
CA ILE A 22 3.85 -9.96 -4.55
C ILE A 22 3.08 -11.12 -3.90
N PHE A 23 2.74 -10.99 -2.62
CA PHE A 23 2.04 -12.04 -1.88
C PHE A 23 0.67 -12.40 -2.49
N CYS A 24 -0.01 -11.42 -3.09
CA CYS A 24 -1.33 -11.62 -3.72
C CYS A 24 -1.25 -12.09 -5.17
N GLY A 25 -0.11 -11.93 -5.85
CA GLY A 25 0.03 -12.31 -7.26
C GLY A 25 0.36 -13.79 -7.43
N ASP A 26 -0.06 -14.35 -8.56
CA ASP A 26 0.15 -15.75 -8.91
C ASP A 26 1.25 -15.89 -9.96
N GLY A 27 2.26 -16.74 -9.71
CA GLY A 27 3.33 -17.07 -10.66
C GLY A 27 4.29 -15.91 -10.95
N ILE A 28 4.39 -14.94 -10.06
CA ILE A 28 5.22 -13.74 -10.19
C ILE A 28 6.46 -13.75 -9.29
N GLU A 29 6.65 -14.83 -8.53
CA GLU A 29 7.72 -14.93 -7.54
C GLU A 29 9.11 -14.88 -8.21
N GLY A 30 9.98 -14.02 -7.65
CA GLY A 30 11.36 -13.87 -8.12
C GLY A 30 11.56 -12.88 -9.26
N ALA A 31 10.49 -12.33 -9.84
CA ALA A 31 10.59 -11.23 -10.80
C ALA A 31 10.85 -9.89 -10.08
N GLU A 32 11.62 -9.01 -10.71
CA GLU A 32 11.88 -7.67 -10.19
C GLU A 32 10.78 -6.69 -10.63
N PHE A 33 10.45 -5.72 -9.77
CA PHE A 33 9.58 -4.63 -10.16
C PHE A 33 10.23 -3.73 -11.21
N SER A 34 9.44 -3.28 -12.18
CA SER A 34 9.84 -2.20 -13.07
C SER A 34 9.97 -0.88 -12.29
N ALA A 35 10.76 0.05 -12.83
CA ALA A 35 10.88 1.39 -12.25
C ALA A 35 9.52 2.11 -12.20
N ASP A 36 8.65 1.85 -13.18
CA ASP A 36 7.30 2.40 -13.25
C ASP A 36 6.41 1.82 -12.15
N ALA A 37 6.50 0.52 -11.86
CA ALA A 37 5.75 -0.10 -10.77
C ALA A 37 6.17 0.47 -9.40
N ILE A 38 7.48 0.60 -9.17
CA ILE A 38 8.02 1.21 -7.94
C ILE A 38 7.53 2.66 -7.81
N SER A 39 7.63 3.46 -8.88
CA SER A 39 7.16 4.85 -8.91
C SER A 39 5.65 4.94 -8.64
N SER A 40 4.88 4.02 -9.23
CA SER A 40 3.43 3.92 -9.10
C SER A 40 3.00 3.58 -7.66
N ALA A 41 3.64 2.60 -7.01
CA ALA A 41 3.41 2.24 -5.61
C ALA A 41 3.82 3.37 -4.66
N ARG A 42 5.01 3.95 -4.88
CA ARG A 42 5.52 5.08 -4.10
C ARG A 42 4.58 6.28 -4.17
N LYS A 43 4.03 6.58 -5.36
CA LYS A 43 3.04 7.64 -5.54
C LYS A 43 1.77 7.37 -4.75
N SER A 44 1.24 6.15 -4.79
CA SER A 44 0.06 5.77 -4.00
C SER A 44 0.30 5.95 -2.49
N CYS A 45 1.44 5.49 -1.98
CA CYS A 45 1.81 5.64 -0.57
C CYS A 45 2.06 7.11 -0.18
N ALA A 46 2.75 7.87 -1.02
CA ALA A 46 3.04 9.29 -0.77
C ALA A 46 1.76 10.13 -0.69
N VAL A 47 0.82 9.93 -1.62
CA VAL A 47 -0.45 10.66 -1.62
C VAL A 47 -1.28 10.29 -0.37
N PHE A 48 -1.31 9.02 0.01
CA PHE A 48 -1.98 8.59 1.24
C PHE A 48 -1.37 9.25 2.49
N LEU A 49 -0.04 9.17 2.63
CA LEU A 49 0.68 9.77 3.76
C LEU A 49 0.55 11.29 3.81
N MET A 50 0.59 11.98 2.67
CA MET A 50 0.39 13.43 2.63
C MET A 50 -1.03 13.81 3.05
N ARG A 51 -2.03 13.02 2.64
CA ARG A 51 -3.44 13.28 2.95
C ARG A 51 -3.78 13.04 4.43
N TYR A 52 -3.14 12.05 5.06
CA TYR A 52 -3.48 11.61 6.41
C TYR A 52 -2.33 11.73 7.42
N SER A 53 -1.27 12.48 7.09
CA SER A 53 0.02 12.56 7.80
C SER A 53 -0.04 12.55 9.33
N ASN A 54 -0.84 13.44 9.93
CA ASN A 54 -0.98 13.53 11.39
C ASN A 54 -1.68 12.31 12.00
N LYS A 55 -2.64 11.73 11.29
CA LYS A 55 -3.40 10.54 11.73
C LYS A 55 -2.56 9.27 11.57
N CYS A 56 -1.76 9.17 10.51
CA CYS A 56 -0.88 8.03 10.27
C CYS A 56 0.25 7.88 11.29
N ALA A 57 0.61 8.95 12.02
CA ALA A 57 1.73 8.92 12.97
C ALA A 57 1.55 7.92 14.13
N ALA A 58 0.32 7.48 14.40
CA ALA A 58 0.00 6.50 15.43
C ALA A 58 0.09 5.04 14.95
N PHE A 59 0.25 4.79 13.65
CA PHE A 59 0.17 3.46 13.06
C PHE A 59 1.51 2.99 12.48
N SER A 60 1.67 1.67 12.37
CA SER A 60 2.81 1.09 11.65
C SER A 60 2.72 1.41 10.16
N MET A 61 3.82 1.88 9.57
CA MET A 61 3.88 2.17 8.13
C MET A 61 3.78 0.89 7.30
N ASP A 62 4.30 -0.22 7.80
CA ASP A 62 4.19 -1.53 7.14
C ASP A 62 2.72 -1.95 7.06
N GLN A 63 1.98 -1.84 8.17
CA GLN A 63 0.56 -2.17 8.23
C GLN A 63 -0.26 -1.28 7.30
N LEU A 64 0.01 0.04 7.28
CA LEU A 64 -0.64 0.96 6.35
C LEU A 64 -0.37 0.59 4.88
N GLY A 65 0.85 0.14 4.56
CA GLY A 65 1.22 -0.29 3.20
C GLY A 65 0.44 -1.52 2.76
N HIS A 66 0.41 -2.55 3.62
CA HIS A 66 -0.37 -3.77 3.40
C HIS A 66 -1.85 -3.47 3.23
N ASP A 67 -2.46 -2.78 4.19
CA ASP A 67 -3.90 -2.54 4.15
C ASP A 67 -4.30 -1.60 3.01
N LEU A 68 -3.43 -0.70 2.56
CA LEU A 68 -3.69 0.09 1.35
C LEU A 68 -3.77 -0.79 0.10
N PHE A 69 -2.87 -1.77 -0.07
CA PHE A 69 -2.93 -2.70 -1.21
C PHE A 69 -4.11 -3.65 -1.09
N TYR A 70 -4.33 -4.27 0.07
CA TYR A 70 -5.44 -5.21 0.25
C TYR A 70 -6.80 -4.54 0.02
N THR A 71 -7.00 -3.36 0.61
CA THR A 71 -8.31 -2.69 0.53
C THR A 71 -8.61 -2.22 -0.88
N ARG A 72 -7.62 -1.65 -1.60
CA ARG A 72 -7.85 -1.17 -2.96
C ARG A 72 -8.13 -2.30 -3.97
N ASN A 73 -7.67 -3.53 -3.68
CA ASN A 73 -7.77 -4.70 -4.56
C ASN A 73 -8.83 -5.71 -4.11
N GLY A 74 -9.61 -5.41 -3.07
CA GLY A 74 -10.74 -6.24 -2.68
C GLY A 74 -10.39 -7.65 -2.19
N HIS A 75 -9.18 -7.89 -1.66
CA HIS A 75 -8.71 -9.22 -1.22
C HIS A 75 -9.35 -9.74 0.10
N GLY A 76 -10.48 -9.19 0.53
CA GLY A 76 -11.23 -9.66 1.70
C GLY A 76 -10.64 -9.29 3.07
N VAL A 77 -9.57 -8.50 3.09
CA VAL A 77 -8.94 -7.93 4.31
C VAL A 77 -8.49 -6.50 3.99
N GLY A 78 -8.16 -5.71 5.01
CA GLY A 78 -7.66 -4.34 4.85
C GLY A 78 -8.09 -3.43 5.98
N PHE A 79 -8.21 -2.13 5.69
CA PHE A 79 -8.54 -1.10 6.69
C PHE A 79 -9.84 -1.38 7.43
N TRP A 80 -10.93 -1.67 6.70
CA TRP A 80 -12.26 -1.95 7.28
C TRP A 80 -12.29 -3.15 8.24
N SER A 81 -11.35 -4.09 8.08
CA SER A 81 -11.29 -5.31 8.90
C SER A 81 -10.52 -5.12 10.21
N ARG A 82 -9.95 -3.93 10.45
CA ARG A 82 -9.05 -3.64 11.59
C ARG A 82 -9.46 -2.40 12.40
N PRO A 83 -10.73 -2.26 12.82
CA PRO A 83 -11.16 -1.12 13.63
C PRO A 83 -10.43 -1.05 14.98
N GLU A 84 -9.90 -2.15 15.50
CA GLU A 84 -9.08 -2.18 16.72
C GLU A 84 -7.73 -1.48 16.57
N ILE A 85 -7.22 -1.34 15.34
CA ILE A 85 -5.98 -0.62 15.03
C ILE A 85 -6.29 0.85 14.73
N TYR A 86 -7.28 1.11 13.87
CA TYR A 86 -7.52 2.43 13.31
C TYR A 86 -8.59 3.25 14.05
N GLY A 87 -9.48 2.59 14.78
CA GLY A 87 -10.80 3.13 15.13
C GLY A 87 -11.75 3.12 13.94
N ASP A 88 -13.05 3.04 14.23
CA ASP A 88 -14.10 2.87 13.21
C ASP A 88 -14.05 3.98 12.14
N ASP A 89 -14.01 5.25 12.56
CA ASP A 89 -14.02 6.41 11.66
C ASP A 89 -12.84 6.41 10.67
N LEU A 90 -11.63 6.04 11.14
CA LEU A 90 -10.44 6.03 10.29
C LEU A 90 -10.39 4.78 9.41
N ALA A 91 -10.82 3.62 9.93
CA ALA A 91 -10.95 2.40 9.14
C ALA A 91 -11.89 2.63 7.94
N GLU A 92 -13.04 3.28 8.15
CA GLU A 92 -13.97 3.65 7.09
C GLU A 92 -13.35 4.68 6.13
N THR A 93 -12.80 5.79 6.65
CA THR A 93 -12.18 6.84 5.84
C THR A 93 -11.07 6.30 4.93
N TYR A 94 -10.23 5.41 5.44
CA TYR A 94 -9.13 4.81 4.69
C TYR A 94 -9.62 3.78 3.67
N THR A 95 -10.68 3.04 4.00
CA THR A 95 -11.34 2.13 3.06
C THR A 95 -11.91 2.89 1.87
N GLU A 96 -12.75 3.90 2.10
CA GLU A 96 -13.35 4.72 1.04
C GLU A 96 -12.30 5.34 0.12
N TYR A 97 -11.20 5.85 0.70
CA TYR A 97 -10.11 6.41 -0.08
C TYR A 97 -9.43 5.34 -0.96
N SER A 98 -9.19 4.15 -0.40
CA SER A 98 -8.46 3.07 -1.07
C SER A 98 -9.26 2.49 -2.23
N GLU A 99 -10.56 2.31 -2.05
CA GLU A 99 -11.48 1.91 -3.11
C GLU A 99 -11.55 2.97 -4.21
N LYS A 100 -11.57 4.26 -3.83
CA LYS A 100 -11.65 5.37 -4.79
C LYS A 100 -10.41 5.51 -5.68
N ILE A 101 -9.22 5.14 -5.20
CA ILE A 101 -8.00 5.16 -6.03
C ILE A 101 -7.92 3.94 -6.98
N GLY A 102 -8.92 3.05 -6.94
CA GLY A 102 -9.09 1.92 -7.84
C GLY A 102 -8.10 0.79 -7.59
N GLU A 103 -8.34 -0.34 -8.24
CA GLU A 103 -7.51 -1.54 -8.19
C GLU A 103 -6.14 -1.32 -8.87
N LYS A 104 -5.19 -2.21 -8.61
CA LYS A 104 -3.90 -2.32 -9.30
C LYS A 104 -3.45 -3.77 -9.18
N ASP A 105 -3.61 -4.51 -10.27
CA ASP A 105 -3.16 -5.88 -10.37
C ASP A 105 -1.71 -5.94 -10.84
N LEU A 106 -0.97 -6.90 -10.28
CA LEU A 106 0.42 -7.13 -10.60
C LEU A 106 0.51 -8.14 -11.75
N TYR A 107 1.29 -7.81 -12.78
CA TYR A 107 1.51 -8.70 -13.93
C TYR A 107 2.96 -8.62 -14.44
N ILE A 108 3.41 -9.66 -15.13
CA ILE A 108 4.72 -9.70 -15.79
C ILE A 108 4.61 -9.08 -17.18
N GLY A 109 5.41 -8.05 -17.45
CA GLY A 109 5.53 -7.44 -18.76
C GLY A 109 6.46 -8.21 -19.71
N ASP A 110 6.52 -7.78 -20.97
CA ASP A 110 7.32 -8.42 -22.02
C ASP A 110 8.84 -8.45 -21.72
N ASP A 111 9.32 -7.56 -20.83
CA ASP A 111 10.72 -7.50 -20.39
C ASP A 111 11.02 -8.38 -19.16
N GLY A 112 10.03 -9.16 -18.70
CA GLY A 112 10.12 -10.04 -17.54
C GLY A 112 10.02 -9.31 -16.19
N LYS A 113 9.69 -8.02 -16.18
CA LYS A 113 9.51 -7.25 -14.94
C LYS A 113 8.07 -7.14 -14.52
N LEU A 114 7.85 -6.83 -13.25
CA LEU A 114 6.53 -6.65 -12.68
C LEU A 114 6.01 -5.22 -12.90
N TYR A 115 4.76 -5.12 -13.35
CA TYR A 115 4.02 -3.90 -13.62
C TYR A 115 2.65 -3.90 -12.93
N PHE A 116 2.11 -2.71 -12.69
CA PHE A 116 0.71 -2.56 -12.29
C PHE A 116 -0.15 -2.16 -13.48
N SER A 117 -1.35 -2.74 -13.58
CA SER A 117 -2.38 -2.37 -14.58
C SER A 117 -2.89 -0.94 -14.45
#